data_AF-A0A4C1YCB8-F1
#
_entry.id   AF-A0A4C1YCB8-F1
#
_cell.length_a   1.000
_cell.length_b   1.000
_cell.length_c   1.000
_cell.angle_alpha   90.00
_cell.angle_beta   90.00
_cell.angle_gamma   90.00
#
_symmetry.space_group_name_H-M   'P 1'
#
loop_
_entity.id
_entity.type
_entity.pdbx_description
1 polymer ?
#
loop_
_entity_poly.entity_id
_entity_poly.type
_entity_poly.pdbx_seq_one_letter_code
_entity_poly.pdbx_strand_id
1 'polypeptide(L)'
;MENHERSASLIRAAASTRFSSAPPTSPALLWELFTPRGQREKSVNFRMASNDMGRTERPCIRLLFLPNFYKGINHKSRNSVNYPNLQSAQRPIPHSDNLPVPQRPVNMDDVTEESVSESSDSDPTFEPSTSNKEPHFITQNDLNDLVRDLDLSKRQAELLASRLHDWNLLEKIPEYPYTDLDIRTSQIFSQDGNIVFCSDIPSVMTELKFEYKTSDWRLFIDSSKVSLKAVLLHNGNKYPSVPVAHATEIKESYENMKSLLEHIKYNQYSWKICGDLKVIAILLGLQLGYTKFSCFLCEWDSRDKKSLCQKEWPKRDALIPGQRNVLHTPLINPEDVLLPPLHIKLGLMKNFVKAMNKNGDGFCYLKKKFPNISDAKIKEGIFVGPQIRNLLADEEFEQKLNPIEKSAWTCFRNVVRNFLGSHRAENYEELVNNLLVAYKDMGCNMSLKIHFLHSHLDFFPQNLGAVSDEHGERFHQDISNMEKRYQGKWSPNMLADYCWTLKRDVPDAKYSRKS
;
A
#
# COMPACT_ATOMS: atom_id res chain seq x y z
N MET A 1 12.48 61.24 36.93
CA MET A 1 12.34 62.41 36.05
C MET A 1 13.70 63.05 35.98
N GLU A 2 14.35 63.31 34.86
CA GLU A 2 14.11 63.06 33.43
C GLU A 2 15.37 63.61 32.71
N ASN A 3 15.56 63.21 31.45
CA ASN A 3 16.45 63.79 30.43
C ASN A 3 17.97 63.50 30.46
N HIS A 4 18.44 62.76 29.45
CA HIS A 4 19.06 63.28 28.22
C HIS A 4 19.36 62.07 27.29
N GLU A 5 18.82 62.03 26.05
CA GLU A 5 19.50 62.29 24.75
C GLU A 5 20.74 61.38 24.51
N ARG A 6 21.03 60.77 23.35
CA ARG A 6 20.74 61.05 21.93
C ARG A 6 21.24 59.89 21.04
N SER A 7 20.81 59.93 19.78
CA SER A 7 20.99 58.97 18.69
C SER A 7 22.37 58.89 18.01
N ALA A 8 22.60 57.73 17.36
CA ALA A 8 23.15 57.49 15.99
C ALA A 8 24.66 57.31 15.68
N SER A 9 24.94 56.15 15.01
CA SER A 9 25.88 55.84 13.89
C SER A 9 27.41 56.05 14.06
N LEU A 10 28.30 55.05 14.06
CA LEU A 10 28.79 54.07 13.04
C LEU A 10 30.16 54.46 12.40
N ILE A 11 31.18 53.58 12.56
CA ILE A 11 32.21 53.10 11.57
C ILE A 11 33.66 52.92 12.13
N ARG A 12 34.12 51.63 12.16
CA ARG A 12 35.45 50.97 11.83
C ARG A 12 36.79 51.59 12.32
N ALA A 13 37.86 50.84 12.68
CA ALA A 13 38.25 49.42 12.64
C ALA A 13 39.58 49.16 13.43
N ALA A 14 39.80 47.88 13.81
CA ALA A 14 41.06 47.15 14.11
C ALA A 14 41.94 47.62 15.31
N ALA A 15 42.61 46.80 16.15
CA ALA A 15 43.10 45.42 16.04
C ALA A 15 43.40 44.75 17.41
N SER A 16 43.30 43.40 17.47
CA SER A 16 44.08 42.42 18.27
C SER A 16 44.11 42.47 19.82
N THR A 17 43.47 41.50 20.49
CA THR A 17 44.18 40.41 21.21
C THR A 17 43.21 39.29 21.66
N ARG A 18 43.73 38.05 21.67
CA ARG A 18 43.05 36.76 21.92
C ARG A 18 42.63 36.60 23.39
N PHE A 19 41.50 35.92 23.65
CA PHE A 19 41.43 34.73 24.54
C PHE A 19 40.03 34.08 24.51
N SER A 20 40.03 32.78 24.19
CA SER A 20 39.12 31.69 24.59
C SER A 20 37.71 32.01 25.12
N SER A 21 36.68 31.60 24.36
CA SER A 21 35.61 30.70 24.84
C SER A 21 34.55 30.54 23.73
N ALA A 22 34.36 29.30 23.27
CA ALA A 22 33.28 28.92 22.39
C ALA A 22 32.04 28.54 23.22
N PRO A 23 30.84 29.07 22.90
CA PRO A 23 29.58 28.43 23.23
C PRO A 23 28.96 27.77 21.98
N PRO A 24 28.11 26.75 22.18
CA PRO A 24 27.76 25.79 21.15
C PRO A 24 26.83 26.35 20.07
N THR A 25 27.13 25.95 18.84
CA THR A 25 26.31 26.12 17.65
C THR A 25 24.91 25.51 17.84
N SER A 26 23.91 26.35 17.59
CA SER A 26 22.53 25.98 17.30
C SER A 26 22.47 24.95 16.15
N PRO A 27 21.80 23.80 16.29
CA PRO A 27 21.48 22.97 15.15
C PRO A 27 20.14 23.41 14.54
N ALA A 28 20.18 24.52 13.81
CA ALA A 28 19.18 24.85 12.79
C ALA A 28 19.43 23.99 11.53
N LEU A 29 19.33 22.65 11.64
CA LEU A 29 19.45 21.71 10.53
C LEU A 29 18.78 20.37 10.89
N LEU A 30 17.46 20.34 11.09
CA LEU A 30 16.70 19.08 11.25
C LEU A 30 15.31 19.16 10.58
N TRP A 31 15.28 19.59 9.32
CA TRP A 31 14.11 19.40 8.42
C TRP A 31 14.39 18.43 7.25
N GLU A 32 15.61 17.89 7.11
CA GLU A 32 15.99 17.08 5.94
C GLU A 32 15.72 15.56 6.01
N LEU A 33 14.97 15.04 6.99
CA LEU A 33 14.73 13.57 7.09
C LEU A 33 13.38 13.07 6.57
N PHE A 34 12.64 13.88 5.82
CA PHE A 34 11.52 13.41 4.98
C PHE A 34 11.82 13.63 3.49
N THR A 35 12.72 12.83 2.91
CA THR A 35 12.80 12.61 1.45
C THR A 35 13.66 11.37 1.15
N PRO A 36 13.25 10.47 0.22
CA PRO A 36 14.22 9.73 -0.57
C PRO A 36 14.91 10.72 -1.51
N ARG A 37 16.22 10.94 -1.36
CA ARG A 37 17.00 11.65 -2.38
C ARG A 37 17.18 10.68 -3.55
N GLY A 38 16.53 10.98 -4.67
CA GLY A 38 16.92 10.48 -5.99
C GLY A 38 18.32 10.95 -6.34
N GLN A 39 19.11 10.07 -6.95
CA GLN A 39 20.45 10.36 -7.44
C GLN A 39 20.41 11.51 -8.46
N ARG A 40 21.26 12.51 -8.27
CA ARG A 40 21.65 13.47 -9.32
C ARG A 40 22.74 12.81 -10.16
N GLU A 41 22.44 12.43 -11.39
CA GLU A 41 23.47 12.19 -12.40
C GLU A 41 24.02 13.55 -12.87
N LYS A 42 25.34 13.70 -12.76
CA LYS A 42 26.08 14.79 -13.41
C LYS A 42 26.30 14.40 -14.87
N SER A 43 25.71 15.19 -15.75
CA SER A 43 26.09 15.31 -17.15
C SER A 43 27.57 15.69 -17.29
N VAL A 44 28.37 14.83 -17.92
CA VAL A 44 29.64 15.19 -18.55
C VAL A 44 29.46 15.01 -20.05
N ASN A 45 29.45 16.14 -20.77
CA ASN A 45 29.50 16.18 -22.23
C ASN A 45 30.86 15.65 -22.70
N PHE A 46 30.85 14.59 -23.51
CA PHE A 46 31.92 14.34 -24.48
C PHE A 46 31.31 14.25 -25.87
N ARG A 47 31.83 15.09 -26.76
CA ARG A 47 31.46 15.20 -28.18
C ARG A 47 31.63 13.84 -28.88
N MET A 48 30.57 13.33 -29.50
CA MET A 48 30.67 12.32 -30.54
C MET A 48 30.81 13.01 -31.89
N ALA A 49 31.93 12.74 -32.56
CA ALA A 49 32.01 12.74 -34.01
C ALA A 49 32.39 11.33 -34.46
N SER A 50 31.48 10.75 -35.24
CA SER A 50 31.59 9.68 -36.22
C SER A 50 32.02 8.24 -35.87
N ASN A 51 31.12 7.36 -36.32
CA ASN A 51 31.30 6.09 -37.04
C ASN A 51 31.31 4.77 -36.25
N ASP A 52 30.12 4.15 -36.29
CA ASP A 52 29.85 2.89 -36.99
C ASP A 52 29.72 1.58 -36.18
N MET A 53 28.64 0.85 -36.53
CA MET A 53 28.19 -0.52 -36.25
C MET A 53 28.20 -1.11 -34.81
N GLY A 54 26.98 -1.45 -34.35
CA GLY A 54 26.68 -2.86 -34.02
C GLY A 54 26.55 -3.25 -32.55
N ARG A 55 25.30 -3.35 -32.08
CA ARG A 55 24.71 -4.23 -31.04
C ARG A 55 25.62 -4.75 -29.90
N THR A 56 25.29 -4.36 -28.67
CA THR A 56 25.69 -5.05 -27.43
C THR A 56 24.46 -5.50 -26.62
N GLU A 57 24.41 -6.79 -26.30
CA GLU A 57 23.60 -7.37 -25.22
C GLU A 57 24.52 -8.07 -24.22
N ARG A 58 24.28 -7.88 -22.92
CA ARG A 58 24.67 -8.73 -21.76
C ARG A 58 23.81 -8.31 -20.54
N PRO A 59 23.69 -9.12 -19.46
CA PRO A 59 23.82 -10.58 -19.33
C PRO A 59 22.68 -11.22 -18.49
N CYS A 60 22.40 -12.51 -18.74
CA CYS A 60 21.72 -13.39 -17.79
C CYS A 60 22.55 -14.66 -17.54
N ILE A 61 22.27 -15.25 -16.38
CA ILE A 61 23.07 -16.17 -15.56
C ILE A 61 23.42 -17.50 -16.26
N ARG A 62 24.66 -17.95 -16.02
CA ARG A 62 25.25 -19.24 -16.45
C ARG A 62 24.50 -20.45 -15.90
N LEU A 63 23.99 -21.29 -16.81
CA LEU A 63 23.85 -22.73 -16.59
C LEU A 63 24.84 -23.42 -17.55
N LEU A 64 25.75 -24.20 -16.97
CA LEU A 64 26.82 -24.91 -17.66
C LEU A 64 26.25 -26.08 -18.48
N PHE A 65 26.27 -25.97 -19.80
CA PHE A 65 26.33 -27.13 -20.70
C PHE A 65 27.37 -26.85 -21.80
N LEU A 66 28.20 -27.87 -22.05
CA LEU A 66 29.35 -27.88 -22.95
C LEU A 66 28.98 -27.41 -24.38
N PRO A 67 29.88 -26.68 -25.08
CA PRO A 67 29.57 -26.14 -26.40
C PRO A 67 29.81 -27.21 -27.46
N ASN A 68 28.75 -27.90 -27.89
CA ASN A 68 28.78 -28.59 -29.17
C ASN A 68 28.13 -27.69 -30.22
N PHE A 69 28.96 -27.15 -31.12
CA PHE A 69 28.55 -26.54 -32.37
C PHE A 69 27.88 -27.60 -33.25
N TYR A 70 26.55 -27.72 -33.18
CA TYR A 70 25.78 -28.44 -34.20
C TYR A 70 24.96 -27.45 -35.01
N LYS A 71 25.37 -27.23 -36.27
CA LYS A 71 24.46 -26.77 -37.32
C LYS A 71 23.36 -27.82 -37.44
N GLY A 72 22.10 -27.40 -37.38
CA GLY A 72 20.95 -28.30 -37.50
C GLY A 72 21.04 -29.22 -38.72
N ILE A 73 20.73 -30.50 -38.53
CA ILE A 73 20.75 -31.52 -39.57
C ILE A 73 19.50 -31.29 -40.43
N ASN A 74 19.68 -31.11 -41.75
CA ASN A 74 18.56 -31.06 -42.70
C ASN A 74 18.49 -32.37 -43.50
N HIS A 75 17.41 -32.55 -44.27
CA HIS A 75 17.17 -33.76 -45.07
C HIS A 75 18.34 -34.14 -46.00
N LYS A 76 19.16 -33.16 -46.44
CA LYS A 76 20.31 -33.37 -47.33
C LYS A 76 21.60 -33.74 -46.58
N SER A 77 21.72 -33.47 -45.28
CA SER A 77 22.90 -33.78 -44.47
C SER A 77 22.72 -35.01 -43.56
N ARG A 78 21.62 -35.76 -43.70
CA ARG A 78 21.32 -36.94 -42.86
C ARG A 78 22.32 -38.08 -43.07
N ASN A 79 22.85 -38.23 -44.29
CA ASN A 79 23.78 -39.31 -44.64
C ASN A 79 25.24 -39.05 -44.19
N SER A 80 25.57 -37.85 -43.71
CA SER A 80 26.91 -37.52 -43.20
C SER A 80 27.05 -37.70 -41.68
N VAL A 81 25.99 -38.15 -40.99
CA VAL A 81 26.00 -38.35 -39.54
C VAL A 81 26.40 -39.78 -39.23
N ASN A 82 27.65 -39.96 -38.78
CA ASN A 82 28.15 -41.26 -38.38
C ASN A 82 27.94 -41.46 -36.86
N TYR A 83 26.94 -42.27 -36.49
CA TYR A 83 26.68 -42.60 -35.09
C TYR A 83 27.60 -43.72 -34.62
N PRO A 84 28.31 -43.57 -33.49
CA PRO A 84 29.10 -44.65 -32.90
C PRO A 84 28.19 -45.75 -32.36
N ASN A 85 28.55 -47.02 -32.55
CA ASN A 85 27.84 -48.16 -31.97
C ASN A 85 28.27 -48.32 -30.51
N LEU A 86 27.44 -47.88 -29.57
CA LEU A 86 27.63 -48.05 -28.13
C LEU A 86 26.49 -48.92 -27.57
N GLN A 87 26.75 -49.76 -26.56
CA GLN A 87 25.74 -50.65 -25.97
C GLN A 87 24.52 -49.92 -25.40
N SER A 88 24.68 -48.66 -24.97
CA SER A 88 23.61 -47.81 -24.43
C SER A 88 22.82 -47.04 -25.49
N ALA A 89 23.23 -47.10 -26.77
CA ALA A 89 22.57 -46.42 -27.88
C ALA A 89 22.77 -47.21 -29.17
N GLN A 90 21.87 -48.16 -29.44
CA GLN A 90 21.83 -48.90 -30.71
C GLN A 90 20.98 -48.17 -31.75
N ARG A 91 21.36 -48.27 -33.02
CA ARG A 91 20.53 -47.78 -34.13
C ARG A 91 19.25 -48.63 -34.21
N PRO A 92 18.09 -48.04 -34.59
CA PRO A 92 16.89 -48.80 -34.87
C PRO A 92 17.20 -49.87 -35.94
N ILE A 93 16.97 -51.14 -35.60
CA ILE A 93 17.18 -52.26 -36.52
C ILE A 93 15.99 -52.28 -37.49
N PRO A 94 16.21 -52.21 -38.81
CA PRO A 94 15.14 -52.33 -39.79
C PRO A 94 14.46 -53.70 -39.69
N HIS A 95 13.14 -53.73 -39.85
CA HIS A 95 12.39 -54.98 -39.91
C HIS A 95 12.87 -55.84 -41.09
N SER A 96 12.90 -57.15 -40.89
CA SER A 96 13.28 -58.15 -41.89
C SER A 96 12.47 -59.42 -41.68
N ASP A 97 12.63 -60.43 -42.54
CA ASP A 97 11.88 -61.70 -42.42
C ASP A 97 12.11 -62.41 -41.07
N ASN A 98 13.23 -62.14 -40.40
CA ASN A 98 13.56 -62.65 -39.06
C ASN A 98 13.14 -61.71 -37.91
N LEU A 99 12.65 -60.50 -38.21
CA LEU A 99 12.18 -59.45 -37.28
C LEU A 99 10.94 -58.73 -37.87
N PRO A 100 9.79 -59.42 -37.99
CA PRO A 100 8.60 -58.86 -38.63
C PRO A 100 8.01 -57.69 -37.83
N VAL A 101 7.25 -56.85 -38.51
CA VAL A 101 6.52 -55.74 -37.88
C VAL A 101 5.49 -56.31 -36.90
N PRO A 102 5.46 -55.87 -35.62
CA PRO A 102 4.46 -56.34 -34.66
C PRO A 102 3.05 -56.03 -35.17
N GLN A 103 2.20 -57.06 -35.29
CA GLN A 103 0.81 -56.86 -35.67
C GLN A 103 -0.03 -56.46 -34.47
N ARG A 104 -1.02 -55.58 -34.71
CA ARG A 104 -2.01 -55.16 -33.72
C ARG A 104 -2.78 -56.38 -33.20
N PRO A 105 -2.97 -56.55 -31.87
CA PRO A 105 -3.81 -57.63 -31.35
C PRO A 105 -5.23 -57.51 -31.90
N VAL A 106 -5.82 -58.65 -32.30
CA VAL A 106 -7.07 -58.72 -33.08
C VAL A 106 -8.34 -58.53 -32.21
N ASN A 107 -8.22 -58.46 -30.87
CA ASN A 107 -9.32 -58.17 -29.95
C ASN A 107 -9.03 -56.93 -29.08
N MET A 108 -9.24 -55.75 -29.63
CA MET A 108 -9.72 -54.62 -28.82
C MET A 108 -11.01 -54.14 -29.49
N ASP A 109 -12.08 -54.89 -29.21
CA ASP A 109 -13.43 -54.40 -29.43
C ASP A 109 -13.65 -53.18 -28.52
N ASP A 110 -14.30 -52.16 -29.08
CA ASP A 110 -14.95 -51.09 -28.32
C ASP A 110 -15.88 -51.73 -27.28
N VAL A 111 -15.58 -51.59 -25.99
CA VAL A 111 -16.47 -52.05 -24.93
C VAL A 111 -17.04 -50.85 -24.20
N THR A 112 -18.27 -50.55 -24.61
CA THR A 112 -19.30 -49.75 -23.94
C THR A 112 -19.51 -50.16 -22.48
N GLU A 113 -19.97 -49.20 -21.67
CA GLU A 113 -20.39 -49.36 -20.27
C GLU A 113 -21.42 -50.49 -20.09
N GLU A 114 -21.05 -51.52 -19.33
CA GLU A 114 -21.80 -52.12 -18.22
C GLU A 114 -21.27 -53.52 -17.90
N SER A 115 -20.72 -53.68 -16.70
CA SER A 115 -20.87 -54.82 -15.77
C SER A 115 -19.61 -55.04 -14.92
N VAL A 116 -19.86 -55.17 -13.62
CA VAL A 116 -18.90 -55.17 -12.52
C VAL A 116 -18.27 -56.56 -12.38
N SER A 117 -16.96 -56.63 -12.16
CA SER A 117 -16.34 -57.77 -11.48
C SER A 117 -15.11 -57.33 -10.68
N GLU A 118 -15.13 -57.69 -9.40
CA GLU A 118 -14.18 -57.34 -8.35
C GLU A 118 -12.76 -57.84 -8.62
N SER A 119 -11.77 -56.94 -8.48
CA SER A 119 -10.42 -57.32 -8.09
C SER A 119 -9.81 -56.21 -7.23
N SER A 120 -9.28 -56.63 -6.08
CA SER A 120 -8.74 -55.80 -5.02
C SER A 120 -7.31 -55.37 -5.33
N ASP A 121 -7.11 -54.09 -5.65
CA ASP A 121 -5.87 -53.38 -5.32
C ASP A 121 -6.17 -51.88 -5.24
N SER A 122 -6.13 -51.35 -4.02
CA SER A 122 -6.52 -49.98 -3.70
C SER A 122 -5.36 -49.01 -3.93
N ASP A 123 -5.32 -48.44 -5.14
CA ASP A 123 -4.69 -47.15 -5.45
C ASP A 123 -5.84 -46.13 -5.60
N PRO A 124 -5.80 -44.91 -5.00
CA PRO A 124 -6.92 -44.00 -5.10
C PRO A 124 -7.05 -43.56 -6.55
N THR A 125 -8.05 -44.13 -7.21
CA THR A 125 -8.43 -43.81 -8.59
C THR A 125 -8.64 -42.31 -8.66
N PHE A 126 -7.86 -41.63 -9.51
CA PHE A 126 -8.12 -40.26 -9.89
C PHE A 126 -9.52 -40.23 -10.49
N GLU A 127 -10.51 -39.79 -9.71
CA GLU A 127 -11.82 -39.48 -10.27
C GLU A 127 -11.62 -38.26 -11.17
N PRO A 128 -11.78 -38.39 -12.50
CA PRO A 128 -11.90 -37.22 -13.32
C PRO A 128 -13.19 -36.54 -12.84
N SER A 129 -13.04 -35.41 -12.16
CA SER A 129 -14.13 -34.46 -12.02
C SER A 129 -14.82 -34.38 -13.36
N THR A 130 -16.14 -34.52 -13.40
CA THR A 130 -16.99 -34.31 -14.56
C THR A 130 -16.88 -32.85 -15.03
N SER A 131 -15.71 -32.45 -15.49
CA SER A 131 -15.48 -31.23 -16.24
C SER A 131 -16.00 -31.53 -17.63
N ASN A 132 -17.08 -30.84 -18.00
CA ASN A 132 -17.64 -30.81 -19.35
C ASN A 132 -16.54 -31.00 -20.41
N LYS A 133 -16.66 -32.04 -21.23
CA LYS A 133 -15.73 -32.33 -22.35
C LYS A 133 -15.91 -31.35 -23.53
N GLU A 134 -16.47 -30.18 -23.27
CA GLU A 134 -16.60 -29.12 -24.27
C GLU A 134 -15.37 -28.19 -24.19
N PRO A 135 -14.86 -27.69 -25.32
CA PRO A 135 -13.81 -26.67 -25.31
C PRO A 135 -14.30 -25.46 -24.50
N HIS A 136 -13.62 -25.14 -23.40
CA HIS A 136 -13.91 -23.94 -22.64
C HIS A 136 -13.38 -22.72 -23.41
N PHE A 137 -14.28 -21.96 -24.02
CA PHE A 137 -13.97 -20.69 -24.63
C PHE A 137 -14.01 -19.58 -23.58
N ILE A 138 -13.04 -18.68 -23.65
CA ILE A 138 -12.97 -17.48 -22.83
C ILE A 138 -14.09 -16.54 -23.30
N THR A 139 -15.02 -16.23 -22.40
CA THR A 139 -16.08 -15.24 -22.67
C THR A 139 -15.51 -13.82 -22.60
N GLN A 140 -16.27 -12.82 -23.08
CA GLN A 140 -15.86 -11.41 -22.92
C GLN A 140 -15.68 -11.03 -21.43
N ASN A 141 -16.49 -11.60 -20.54
CA ASN A 141 -16.39 -11.34 -19.11
C ASN A 141 -15.09 -11.92 -18.53
N ASP A 142 -14.72 -13.14 -18.94
CA ASP A 142 -13.45 -13.76 -18.54
C ASP A 142 -12.25 -12.96 -19.06
N LEU A 143 -12.33 -12.46 -20.29
CA LEU A 143 -11.31 -11.61 -20.89
C LEU A 143 -11.15 -10.28 -20.12
N ASN A 144 -12.25 -9.64 -19.76
CA ASN A 144 -12.23 -8.41 -18.96
C ASN A 144 -11.58 -8.64 -17.59
N ASP A 145 -11.98 -9.71 -16.89
CA ASP A 145 -11.41 -10.03 -15.58
C ASP A 145 -9.93 -10.42 -15.66
N LEU A 146 -9.51 -11.12 -16.72
CA LEU A 146 -8.10 -11.43 -16.99
C LEU A 146 -7.27 -10.15 -17.23
N VAL A 147 -7.80 -9.20 -17.99
CA VAL A 147 -7.16 -7.89 -18.21
C VAL A 147 -6.99 -7.13 -16.89
N ARG A 148 -7.99 -7.19 -16.00
CA ARG A 148 -7.93 -6.58 -14.66
C ARG A 148 -6.90 -7.28 -13.76
N ASP A 149 -6.88 -8.61 -13.75
CA ASP A 149 -5.95 -9.41 -12.93
C ASP A 149 -4.49 -9.17 -13.29
N LEU A 150 -4.22 -8.97 -14.58
CA LEU A 150 -2.88 -8.72 -15.11
C LEU A 150 -2.50 -7.23 -15.13
N ASP A 151 -3.38 -6.34 -14.67
CA ASP A 151 -3.20 -4.87 -14.67
C ASP A 151 -2.72 -4.33 -16.03
N LEU A 152 -3.30 -4.83 -17.12
CA LEU A 152 -2.84 -4.51 -18.48
C LEU A 152 -3.23 -3.08 -18.87
N SER A 153 -2.37 -2.41 -19.65
CA SER A 153 -2.76 -1.20 -20.38
C SER A 153 -3.71 -1.52 -21.52
N LYS A 154 -4.45 -0.52 -22.01
CA LYS A 154 -5.35 -0.67 -23.17
C LYS A 154 -4.69 -1.37 -24.36
N ARG A 155 -3.48 -0.94 -24.74
CA ARG A 155 -2.72 -1.57 -25.83
C ARG A 155 -2.35 -3.03 -25.54
N GLN A 156 -2.00 -3.35 -24.30
CA GLN A 156 -1.67 -4.72 -23.91
C GLN A 156 -2.91 -5.61 -23.87
N ALA A 157 -4.05 -5.08 -23.42
CA ALA A 157 -5.33 -5.77 -23.42
C ALA A 157 -5.82 -6.03 -24.85
N GLU A 158 -5.74 -5.04 -25.75
CA GLU A 158 -6.04 -5.18 -27.18
C GLU A 158 -5.16 -6.25 -27.84
N LEU A 159 -3.86 -6.24 -27.53
CA LEU A 159 -2.93 -7.24 -28.04
C LEU A 159 -3.26 -8.65 -27.50
N LEU A 160 -3.56 -8.78 -26.22
CA LEU A 160 -3.96 -10.05 -25.61
C LEU A 160 -5.25 -10.58 -26.25
N ALA A 161 -6.28 -9.74 -26.35
CA ALA A 161 -7.57 -10.07 -26.96
C ALA A 161 -7.38 -10.52 -28.42
N SER A 162 -6.57 -9.79 -29.21
CA SER A 162 -6.25 -10.16 -30.59
C SER A 162 -5.56 -11.52 -30.67
N ARG A 163 -4.60 -11.82 -29.79
CA ARG A 163 -3.90 -13.11 -29.79
C ARG A 163 -4.82 -14.27 -29.40
N LEU A 164 -5.66 -14.08 -28.39
CA LEU A 164 -6.64 -15.08 -27.97
C LEU A 164 -7.68 -15.34 -29.07
N HIS A 165 -8.06 -14.30 -29.81
CA HIS A 165 -8.92 -14.43 -30.98
C HIS A 165 -8.23 -15.24 -32.09
N ASP A 166 -6.99 -14.89 -32.46
CA ASP A 166 -6.22 -15.60 -33.48
C ASP A 166 -6.00 -17.10 -33.13
N TRP A 167 -5.95 -17.42 -31.84
CA TRP A 167 -5.85 -18.79 -31.34
C TRP A 167 -7.19 -19.54 -31.24
N ASN A 168 -8.29 -18.90 -31.62
CA ASN A 168 -9.66 -19.42 -31.47
C ASN A 168 -9.99 -19.83 -30.03
N LEU A 169 -9.51 -19.06 -29.04
CA LEU A 169 -9.79 -19.31 -27.62
C LEU A 169 -10.93 -18.44 -27.07
N LEU A 170 -11.44 -17.48 -27.85
CA LEU A 170 -12.56 -16.62 -27.46
C LEU A 170 -13.89 -17.17 -28.02
N GLU A 171 -14.96 -17.03 -27.25
CA GLU A 171 -16.32 -17.45 -27.65
C GLU A 171 -16.83 -16.64 -28.87
N LYS A 172 -16.48 -15.35 -28.93
CA LYS A 172 -16.91 -14.38 -29.95
C LYS A 172 -15.76 -13.47 -30.33
N ILE A 173 -15.95 -12.67 -31.39
CA ILE A 173 -15.03 -11.58 -31.73
C ILE A 173 -14.91 -10.67 -30.50
N PRO A 174 -13.70 -10.37 -30.03
CA PRO A 174 -13.52 -9.59 -28.82
C PRO A 174 -14.09 -8.18 -29.03
N GLU A 175 -15.00 -7.78 -28.14
CA GLU A 175 -15.25 -6.36 -27.93
C GLU A 175 -14.06 -5.81 -27.14
N TYR A 176 -13.51 -4.68 -27.58
CA TYR A 176 -12.35 -4.12 -26.89
C TYR A 176 -12.73 -3.80 -25.45
N PRO A 177 -12.02 -4.34 -24.43
CA PRO A 177 -12.47 -4.38 -23.03
C PRO A 177 -12.73 -3.00 -22.37
N TYR A 178 -12.39 -1.91 -23.06
CA TYR A 178 -12.34 -0.53 -22.59
C TYR A 178 -13.50 0.37 -23.05
N THR A 179 -14.58 -0.14 -23.63
CA THR A 179 -15.52 0.75 -24.34
C THR A 179 -16.63 1.32 -23.45
N ASP A 180 -17.54 0.52 -22.90
CA ASP A 180 -18.80 1.14 -22.43
C ASP A 180 -18.75 1.70 -21.02
N LEU A 181 -18.13 0.98 -20.09
CA LEU A 181 -18.08 1.37 -18.68
C LEU A 181 -17.14 2.57 -18.46
N ASP A 182 -15.98 2.60 -19.11
CA ASP A 182 -15.03 3.74 -19.05
C ASP A 182 -15.64 5.01 -19.66
N ILE A 183 -16.36 4.89 -20.78
CA ILE A 183 -17.08 6.04 -21.38
C ILE A 183 -18.17 6.55 -20.42
N ARG A 184 -18.93 5.67 -19.76
CA ARG A 184 -19.96 6.10 -18.80
C ARG A 184 -19.35 6.72 -17.54
N THR A 185 -18.31 6.12 -16.96
CA THR A 185 -17.68 6.64 -15.74
C THR A 185 -16.89 7.91 -16.00
N SER A 186 -16.23 8.07 -17.15
CA SER A 186 -15.49 9.31 -17.50
C SER A 186 -16.38 10.54 -17.57
N GLN A 187 -17.67 10.39 -17.93
CA GLN A 187 -18.65 11.49 -17.91
C GLN A 187 -19.04 11.94 -16.49
N ILE A 188 -18.82 11.08 -15.49
CA ILE A 188 -19.12 11.36 -14.07
C ILE A 188 -17.99 12.18 -13.42
N PHE A 189 -16.76 12.01 -13.92
CA PHE A 189 -15.59 12.74 -13.44
C PHE A 189 -15.42 14.07 -14.16
N SER A 190 -15.02 15.08 -13.42
CA SER A 190 -14.73 16.42 -13.90
C SER A 190 -13.33 16.84 -13.46
N GLN A 191 -12.79 17.87 -14.10
CA GLN A 191 -11.50 18.43 -13.76
C GLN A 191 -11.62 19.94 -13.62
N ASP A 192 -11.14 20.47 -12.49
CA ASP A 192 -10.91 21.89 -12.28
C ASP A 192 -9.45 22.12 -11.88
N GLY A 193 -8.71 22.82 -12.75
CA GLY A 193 -7.27 22.97 -12.64
C GLY A 193 -6.55 21.62 -12.46
N ASN A 194 -5.95 21.44 -11.28
CA ASN A 194 -5.19 20.25 -10.92
C ASN A 194 -6.00 19.21 -10.11
N ILE A 195 -7.29 19.46 -9.89
CA ILE A 195 -8.19 18.57 -9.13
C ILE A 195 -9.09 17.85 -10.12
N VAL A 196 -8.98 16.52 -10.17
CA VAL A 196 -9.95 15.64 -10.82
C VAL A 196 -10.87 15.09 -9.75
N PHE A 197 -12.19 15.20 -9.94
CA PHE A 197 -13.17 14.84 -8.91
C PHE A 197 -14.43 14.22 -9.51
N CYS A 198 -15.12 13.44 -8.70
CA CYS A 198 -16.41 12.86 -9.03
C CYS A 198 -17.51 13.91 -8.79
N SER A 199 -18.22 14.29 -9.86
CA SER A 199 -19.26 15.32 -9.80
C SER A 199 -20.60 14.81 -9.26
N ASP A 200 -20.83 13.49 -9.35
CA ASP A 200 -22.04 12.77 -8.96
C ASP A 200 -21.72 11.40 -8.33
N ILE A 201 -21.68 11.39 -6.99
CA ILE A 201 -21.37 10.20 -6.19
C ILE A 201 -22.42 9.09 -6.36
N PRO A 202 -23.74 9.36 -6.27
CA PRO A 202 -24.77 8.35 -6.58
C PRO A 202 -24.59 7.68 -7.94
N SER A 203 -24.27 8.44 -8.99
CA SER A 203 -24.08 7.88 -10.33
C SER A 203 -22.88 6.94 -10.42
N VAL A 204 -21.72 7.29 -9.84
CA VAL A 204 -20.56 6.37 -9.86
C VAL A 204 -20.84 5.09 -9.08
N MET A 205 -21.57 5.17 -7.97
CA MET A 205 -21.93 4.00 -7.17
C MET A 205 -22.92 3.09 -7.92
N THR A 206 -23.88 3.69 -8.63
CA THR A 206 -24.86 2.96 -9.46
C THR A 206 -24.17 2.20 -10.59
N GLU A 207 -23.23 2.85 -11.28
CA GLU A 207 -22.48 2.24 -12.37
C GLU A 207 -21.57 1.09 -11.87
N LEU A 208 -20.98 1.25 -10.68
CA LEU A 208 -20.22 0.20 -9.99
C LEU A 208 -21.11 -0.91 -9.42
N LYS A 209 -22.45 -0.76 -9.46
CA LYS A 209 -23.43 -1.67 -8.85
C LYS A 209 -23.22 -1.84 -7.33
N PHE A 210 -22.81 -0.77 -6.66
CA PHE A 210 -22.66 -0.75 -5.21
C PHE A 210 -23.88 -0.15 -4.55
N GLU A 211 -24.35 -0.79 -3.48
CA GLU A 211 -25.40 -0.23 -2.64
C GLU A 211 -24.87 1.04 -1.97
N TYR A 212 -25.54 2.17 -2.23
CA TYR A 212 -25.11 3.46 -1.71
C TYR A 212 -26.11 4.03 -0.71
N LYS A 213 -25.69 4.01 0.55
CA LYS A 213 -26.28 4.80 1.63
C LYS A 213 -25.15 5.56 2.30
N THR A 214 -25.29 6.87 2.41
CA THR A 214 -24.23 7.77 2.88
C THR A 214 -23.62 7.36 4.23
N SER A 215 -24.42 6.84 5.17
CA SER A 215 -23.96 6.36 6.49
C SER A 215 -23.02 5.14 6.42
N ASP A 216 -23.05 4.40 5.33
CA ASP A 216 -22.33 3.14 5.18
C ASP A 216 -20.95 3.36 4.56
N TRP A 217 -20.63 4.62 4.24
CA TRP A 217 -19.37 5.04 3.66
C TRP A 217 -18.70 6.11 4.52
N ARG A 218 -17.37 6.11 4.54
CA ARG A 218 -16.55 7.15 5.16
C ARG A 218 -15.57 7.72 4.13
N LEU A 219 -15.29 9.01 4.26
CA LEU A 219 -14.30 9.67 3.44
C LEU A 219 -12.91 9.46 4.04
N PHE A 220 -12.01 8.90 3.24
CA PHE A 220 -10.60 8.81 3.54
C PHE A 220 -9.84 9.83 2.71
N ILE A 221 -9.08 10.70 3.38
CA ILE A 221 -8.19 11.64 2.72
C ILE A 221 -6.77 11.25 3.09
N ASP A 222 -6.00 10.94 2.07
CA ASP A 222 -4.56 10.82 2.17
C ASP A 222 -3.89 11.92 1.37
N SER A 223 -2.76 12.35 1.89
CA SER A 223 -2.02 13.43 1.32
C SER A 223 -0.54 13.15 1.38
N SER A 224 0.12 13.36 0.25
CA SER A 224 1.55 13.37 0.11
C SER A 224 2.04 14.80 -0.13
N LYS A 225 3.36 14.96 -0.26
CA LYS A 225 3.96 16.26 -0.62
C LYS A 225 3.52 16.79 -1.98
N VAL A 226 3.09 15.89 -2.88
CA VAL A 226 2.88 16.18 -4.30
C VAL A 226 1.50 15.76 -4.78
N SER A 227 0.68 15.16 -3.92
CA SER A 227 -0.65 14.70 -4.30
C SER A 227 -1.59 14.65 -3.11
N LEU A 228 -2.88 14.80 -3.41
CA LEU A 228 -3.97 14.71 -2.46
C LEU A 228 -5.01 13.75 -3.05
N LYS A 229 -5.44 12.77 -2.25
CA LYS A 229 -6.33 11.69 -2.68
C LYS A 229 -7.50 11.63 -1.72
N ALA A 230 -8.70 11.64 -2.27
CA ALA A 230 -9.95 11.49 -1.53
C ALA A 230 -10.68 10.26 -2.04
N VAL A 231 -11.10 9.39 -1.13
CA VAL A 231 -11.61 8.06 -1.43
C VAL A 231 -12.76 7.75 -0.49
N LEU A 232 -13.83 7.14 -1.00
CA LEU A 232 -14.87 6.56 -0.17
C LEU A 232 -14.55 5.12 0.17
N LEU A 233 -14.57 4.82 1.47
CA LEU A 233 -14.36 3.49 2.02
C LEU A 233 -15.68 2.99 2.61
N HIS A 234 -16.10 1.79 2.21
CA HIS A 234 -17.29 1.16 2.81
C HIS A 234 -16.99 0.72 4.25
N ASN A 235 -17.93 0.96 5.15
CA ASN A 235 -17.85 0.53 6.55
C ASN A 235 -17.97 -1.00 6.62
N GLY A 236 -16.97 -1.67 7.18
CA GLY A 236 -16.87 -3.13 7.14
C GLY A 236 -16.18 -3.69 5.89
N ASN A 237 -15.68 -2.83 4.99
CA ASN A 237 -14.84 -3.21 3.85
C ASN A 237 -15.48 -4.24 2.89
N LYS A 238 -16.82 -4.23 2.74
CA LYS A 238 -17.58 -5.07 1.78
C LYS A 238 -17.22 -4.74 0.32
N TYR A 239 -17.07 -3.45 0.03
CA TYR A 239 -16.75 -2.94 -1.31
C TYR A 239 -15.31 -2.41 -1.37
N PRO A 240 -14.69 -2.40 -2.57
CA PRO A 240 -13.39 -1.77 -2.76
C PRO A 240 -13.47 -0.25 -2.56
N SER A 241 -12.28 0.36 -2.43
CA SER A 241 -12.10 1.80 -2.31
C SER A 241 -12.54 2.52 -3.58
N VAL A 242 -13.48 3.46 -3.48
CA VAL A 242 -13.98 4.24 -4.61
C VAL A 242 -13.32 5.61 -4.63
N PRO A 243 -12.51 5.95 -5.65
CA PRO A 243 -11.88 7.28 -5.72
C PRO A 243 -12.95 8.35 -5.99
N VAL A 244 -12.89 9.44 -5.22
CA VAL A 244 -13.81 10.58 -5.41
C VAL A 244 -13.10 11.87 -5.78
N ALA A 245 -11.83 12.01 -5.41
CA ALA A 245 -11.00 13.06 -5.99
C ALA A 245 -9.52 12.68 -5.95
N HIS A 246 -8.78 13.21 -6.91
CA HIS A 246 -7.34 13.12 -6.99
C HIS A 246 -6.79 14.46 -7.47
N ALA A 247 -5.74 14.91 -6.82
CA ALA A 247 -5.15 16.22 -7.03
C ALA A 247 -3.63 16.08 -7.06
N THR A 248 -2.99 16.67 -8.06
CA THR A 248 -1.52 16.60 -8.22
C THR A 248 -0.84 17.94 -8.19
N GLU A 249 0.40 17.90 -7.70
CA GLU A 249 1.19 19.10 -7.41
C GLU A 249 0.50 20.01 -6.37
N ILE A 250 -0.48 19.45 -5.66
CA ILE A 250 -1.24 20.12 -4.62
C ILE A 250 -0.65 19.69 -3.29
N LYS A 251 -0.09 20.68 -2.59
CA LYS A 251 0.42 20.50 -1.23
C LYS A 251 -0.73 20.40 -0.24
N GLU A 252 -0.48 19.73 0.86
CA GLU A 252 -1.30 19.80 2.07
C GLU A 252 -1.37 21.23 2.60
N SER A 253 -2.49 21.91 2.37
CA SER A 253 -2.79 23.21 2.94
C SER A 253 -4.28 23.36 3.18
N TYR A 254 -4.65 24.28 4.07
CA TYR A 254 -6.03 24.56 4.41
C TYR A 254 -6.88 24.87 3.17
N GLU A 255 -6.41 25.78 2.31
CA GLU A 255 -7.16 26.19 1.11
C GLU A 255 -7.34 25.06 0.11
N ASN A 256 -6.31 24.21 -0.06
CA ASN A 256 -6.41 23.07 -0.96
C ASN A 256 -7.38 22.00 -0.43
N MET A 257 -7.38 21.76 0.88
CA MET A 257 -8.35 20.85 1.52
C MET A 257 -9.77 21.41 1.44
N LYS A 258 -9.94 22.71 1.63
CA LYS A 258 -11.23 23.40 1.47
C LYS A 258 -11.75 23.25 0.04
N SER A 259 -10.91 23.58 -0.94
CA SER A 259 -11.24 23.42 -2.36
C SER A 259 -11.60 21.98 -2.70
N LEU A 260 -10.82 20.99 -2.22
CA LEU A 260 -11.13 19.57 -2.40
C LEU A 260 -12.52 19.20 -1.88
N LEU A 261 -12.86 19.61 -0.65
CA LEU A 261 -14.15 19.31 -0.02
C LEU A 261 -15.33 19.98 -0.74
N GLU A 262 -15.14 21.19 -1.25
CA GLU A 262 -16.13 21.91 -2.06
C GLU A 262 -16.43 21.16 -3.38
N HIS A 263 -15.39 20.71 -4.08
CA HIS A 263 -15.54 19.96 -5.34
C HIS A 263 -16.29 18.64 -5.18
N ILE A 264 -16.01 17.88 -4.11
CA ILE A 264 -16.73 16.63 -3.81
C ILE A 264 -18.07 16.86 -3.09
N LYS A 265 -18.50 18.13 -2.93
CA LYS A 265 -19.74 18.53 -2.25
C LYS A 265 -19.88 17.89 -0.87
N TYR A 266 -18.81 17.88 -0.07
CA TYR A 266 -18.76 17.19 1.22
C TYR A 266 -19.97 17.52 2.12
N ASN A 267 -20.35 18.79 2.20
CA ASN A 267 -21.46 19.27 3.04
C ASN A 267 -22.83 18.68 2.67
N GLN A 268 -23.00 18.15 1.45
CA GLN A 268 -24.24 17.46 1.05
C GLN A 268 -24.36 16.07 1.70
N TYR A 269 -23.22 15.41 1.92
CA TYR A 269 -23.18 14.02 2.35
C TYR A 269 -22.76 13.86 3.81
N SER A 270 -21.94 14.78 4.33
CA SER A 270 -21.46 14.77 5.73
C SER A 270 -20.89 13.40 6.14
N TRP A 271 -20.09 12.77 5.27
CA TRP A 271 -19.44 11.51 5.61
C TRP A 271 -18.58 11.68 6.85
N LYS A 272 -18.48 10.62 7.65
CA LYS A 272 -17.40 10.50 8.63
C LYS A 272 -16.06 10.50 7.90
N ILE A 273 -15.04 11.11 8.50
CA ILE A 273 -13.71 11.32 7.89
C ILE A 273 -12.64 10.56 8.65
N CYS A 274 -11.80 9.83 7.94
CA CYS A 274 -10.55 9.28 8.44
C CYS A 274 -9.36 9.74 7.58
N GLY A 275 -8.17 9.80 8.18
CA GLY A 275 -6.93 10.17 7.51
C GLY A 275 -5.81 10.29 8.53
N ASP A 276 -4.58 10.55 8.08
CA ASP A 276 -3.47 10.82 9.01
C ASP A 276 -3.84 12.03 9.91
N LEU A 277 -3.37 12.02 11.16
CA LEU A 277 -3.64 13.09 12.12
C LEU A 277 -3.25 14.48 11.61
N LYS A 278 -2.26 14.57 10.71
CA LYS A 278 -1.90 15.83 10.04
C LYS A 278 -3.03 16.34 9.14
N VAL A 279 -3.65 15.46 8.35
CA VAL A 279 -4.82 15.80 7.52
C VAL A 279 -5.97 16.24 8.41
N ILE A 280 -6.28 15.47 9.46
CA ILE A 280 -7.32 15.81 10.44
C ILE A 280 -7.06 17.18 11.07
N ALA A 281 -5.80 17.48 11.46
CA ALA A 281 -5.44 18.77 12.02
C ALA A 281 -5.70 19.93 11.03
N ILE A 282 -5.37 19.77 9.73
CA ILE A 282 -5.65 20.78 8.71
C ILE A 282 -7.16 20.99 8.55
N LEU A 283 -7.93 19.90 8.48
CA LEU A 283 -9.40 19.95 8.33
C LEU A 283 -10.07 20.63 9.52
N LEU A 284 -9.53 20.47 10.72
CA LEU A 284 -10.01 21.14 11.93
C LEU A 284 -9.39 22.53 12.15
N GLY A 285 -8.60 23.02 11.19
CA GLY A 285 -7.99 24.34 11.24
C GLY A 285 -6.90 24.49 12.30
N LEU A 286 -6.35 23.39 12.81
CA LEU A 286 -5.29 23.40 13.81
C LEU A 286 -3.92 23.75 13.23
N GLN A 287 -3.10 24.39 14.05
CA GLN A 287 -1.70 24.66 13.77
C GLN A 287 -0.90 23.35 13.76
N LEU A 288 -0.18 23.11 12.66
CA LEU A 288 0.72 21.98 12.51
C LEU A 288 2.04 22.17 13.27
N GLY A 289 2.74 21.06 13.53
CA GLY A 289 4.05 21.02 14.19
C GLY A 289 3.96 20.70 15.69
N TYR A 290 5.03 21.00 16.43
CA TYR A 290 5.11 20.74 17.88
C TYR A 290 4.40 21.84 18.68
N THR A 291 3.07 21.85 18.59
CA THR A 291 2.21 22.83 19.23
C THR A 291 1.82 22.42 20.64
N LYS A 292 1.52 23.42 21.48
CA LYS A 292 1.15 23.22 22.88
C LYS A 292 -0.20 22.49 22.97
N PHE A 293 -1.21 22.99 22.27
CA PHE A 293 -2.58 22.48 22.29
C PHE A 293 -2.91 21.74 20.99
N SER A 294 -2.32 20.56 20.80
CA SER A 294 -2.45 19.78 19.56
C SER A 294 -3.68 18.87 19.51
N CYS A 295 -4.34 18.62 20.64
CA CYS A 295 -5.60 17.86 20.68
C CYS A 295 -6.76 18.75 20.21
N PHE A 296 -7.64 18.20 19.36
CA PHE A 296 -8.85 18.90 18.90
C PHE A 296 -10.06 18.71 19.82
N LEU A 297 -9.99 17.75 20.77
CA LEU A 297 -11.06 17.46 21.72
C LEU A 297 -10.90 18.20 23.04
N CYS A 298 -9.66 18.46 23.46
CA CYS A 298 -9.36 19.12 24.74
C CYS A 298 -8.15 20.05 24.65
N GLU A 299 -7.94 20.80 25.73
CA GLU A 299 -6.84 21.75 25.92
C GLU A 299 -5.59 21.07 26.51
N TRP A 300 -5.27 19.87 26.03
CA TRP A 300 -4.08 19.13 26.47
C TRP A 300 -2.81 19.96 26.25
N ASP A 301 -2.04 20.17 27.32
CA ASP A 301 -0.72 20.76 27.26
C ASP A 301 0.34 19.69 26.95
N SER A 302 0.70 19.59 25.66
CA SER A 302 1.69 18.62 25.19
C SER A 302 3.10 18.84 25.75
N ARG A 303 3.35 20.00 26.37
CA ARG A 303 4.65 20.36 26.97
C ARG A 303 4.72 20.00 28.44
N ASP A 304 3.61 19.59 29.05
CA ASP A 304 3.60 19.17 30.44
C ASP A 304 4.25 17.79 30.60
N LYS A 305 5.33 17.75 31.37
CA LYS A 305 6.07 16.53 31.71
C LYS A 305 5.32 15.63 32.68
N LYS A 306 4.23 16.11 33.31
CA LYS A 306 3.33 15.31 34.17
C LYS A 306 2.17 14.66 33.40
N SER A 307 2.12 14.81 32.07
CA SER A 307 0.97 14.44 31.22
C SER A 307 0.51 12.97 31.30
N LEU A 308 1.35 12.02 31.73
CA LEU A 308 0.94 10.63 31.98
C LEU A 308 0.15 10.43 33.28
N CYS A 309 0.14 11.43 34.18
CA CYS A 309 -0.59 11.38 35.45
C CYS A 309 -1.92 12.15 35.41
N GLN A 310 -2.16 12.95 34.36
CA GLN A 310 -3.37 13.75 34.21
C GLN A 310 -4.21 13.25 33.03
N LYS A 311 -5.34 12.63 33.37
CA LYS A 311 -6.29 12.10 32.39
C LYS A 311 -7.26 13.16 31.89
N GLU A 312 -7.72 14.02 32.79
CA GLU A 312 -8.76 15.02 32.50
C GLU A 312 -8.15 16.37 32.12
N TRP A 313 -8.63 16.91 31.00
CA TRP A 313 -8.22 18.19 30.44
C TRP A 313 -9.47 18.99 30.10
N PRO A 314 -9.43 20.34 30.18
CA PRO A 314 -10.55 21.17 29.76
C PRO A 314 -10.98 20.82 28.34
N LYS A 315 -12.27 20.56 28.15
CA LYS A 315 -12.82 20.27 26.82
C LYS A 315 -12.78 21.53 25.96
N ARG A 316 -12.66 21.36 24.65
CA ARG A 316 -12.80 22.47 23.71
C ARG A 316 -14.29 22.63 23.39
N ASP A 317 -14.88 23.73 23.83
CA ASP A 317 -16.27 24.06 23.45
C ASP A 317 -16.37 24.45 21.97
N ALA A 318 -15.34 25.13 21.45
CA ALA A 318 -15.25 25.52 20.04
C ALA A 318 -13.79 25.64 19.57
N LEU A 319 -13.57 25.40 18.28
CA LEU A 319 -12.29 25.62 17.60
C LEU A 319 -12.26 27.04 17.00
N ILE A 320 -12.01 28.03 17.86
CA ILE A 320 -12.02 29.46 17.48
C ILE A 320 -10.64 29.87 16.92
N PRO A 321 -10.55 30.40 15.68
CA PRO A 321 -9.30 30.88 15.11
C PRO A 321 -8.59 31.91 16.00
N GLY A 322 -7.26 31.80 16.11
CA GLY A 322 -6.42 32.65 16.95
C GLY A 322 -6.28 32.19 18.41
N GLN A 323 -7.06 31.18 18.85
CA GLN A 323 -6.99 30.65 20.21
C GLN A 323 -6.40 29.24 20.24
N ARG A 324 -5.58 28.94 21.26
CA ARG A 324 -5.15 27.57 21.60
C ARG A 324 -4.72 26.74 20.38
N ASN A 325 -3.83 27.31 19.57
CA ASN A 325 -3.29 26.70 18.34
C ASN A 325 -4.33 26.39 17.24
N VAL A 326 -5.46 27.07 17.19
CA VAL A 326 -6.37 27.07 16.02
C VAL A 326 -5.98 28.24 15.11
N LEU A 327 -5.69 27.96 13.84
CA LEU A 327 -5.34 28.96 12.82
C LEU A 327 -6.51 29.35 11.93
N HIS A 328 -7.34 28.36 11.59
CA HIS A 328 -8.42 28.51 10.62
C HIS A 328 -9.73 27.97 11.18
N THR A 329 -10.85 28.38 10.58
CA THR A 329 -12.15 27.83 10.89
C THR A 329 -12.18 26.34 10.49
N PRO A 330 -12.68 25.42 11.31
CA PRO A 330 -12.83 24.03 10.93
C PRO A 330 -13.63 23.89 9.63
N LEU A 331 -13.14 23.06 8.72
CA LEU A 331 -13.83 22.68 7.48
C LEU A 331 -14.84 21.56 7.71
N ILE A 332 -14.71 20.83 8.82
CA ILE A 332 -15.50 19.66 9.17
C ILE A 332 -15.87 19.72 10.65
N ASN A 333 -16.92 18.99 11.05
CA ASN A 333 -17.25 18.89 12.47
C ASN A 333 -16.26 17.93 13.17
N PRO A 334 -15.77 18.26 14.38
CA PRO A 334 -14.92 17.36 15.16
C PRO A 334 -15.54 15.97 15.40
N GLU A 335 -16.87 15.90 15.54
CA GLU A 335 -17.61 14.65 15.75
C GLU A 335 -17.65 13.76 14.50
N ASP A 336 -17.32 14.29 13.33
CA ASP A 336 -17.27 13.52 12.08
C ASP A 336 -15.92 12.81 11.90
N VAL A 337 -14.93 13.07 12.76
CA VAL A 337 -13.61 12.45 12.71
C VAL A 337 -13.65 11.03 13.26
N LEU A 338 -13.08 10.10 12.50
CA LEU A 338 -12.74 8.75 12.91
C LEU A 338 -11.23 8.68 13.13
N LEU A 339 -10.82 8.36 14.36
CA LEU A 339 -9.41 8.21 14.69
C LEU A 339 -8.83 6.98 13.95
N PRO A 340 -7.74 7.15 13.19
CA PRO A 340 -7.15 6.08 12.37
C PRO A 340 -6.44 4.99 13.21
N PRO A 341 -6.99 3.76 13.31
CA PRO A 341 -6.37 2.70 14.12
C PRO A 341 -4.95 2.36 13.68
N LEU A 342 -4.67 2.36 12.36
CA LEU A 342 -3.34 2.10 11.84
C LEU A 342 -2.36 3.19 12.28
N HIS A 343 -2.67 4.48 12.08
CA HIS A 343 -1.78 5.54 12.52
C HIS A 343 -1.56 5.53 14.04
N ILE A 344 -2.57 5.18 14.87
CA ILE A 344 -2.38 4.97 16.32
C ILE A 344 -1.38 3.84 16.58
N LYS A 345 -1.57 2.67 15.96
CA LYS A 345 -0.67 1.50 16.05
C LYS A 345 0.77 1.83 15.64
N LEU A 346 0.96 2.54 14.52
CA LEU A 346 2.27 3.03 14.07
C LEU A 346 2.91 3.97 15.11
N GLY A 347 2.12 4.84 15.74
CA GLY A 347 2.57 5.75 16.79
C GLY A 347 3.04 5.04 18.04
N LEU A 348 2.27 4.04 18.50
CA LEU A 348 2.64 3.23 19.66
C LEU A 348 3.97 2.50 19.43
N MET A 349 4.11 1.85 18.28
CA MET A 349 5.37 1.18 17.90
C MET A 349 6.54 2.16 17.87
N LYS A 350 6.34 3.35 17.32
CA LYS A 350 7.36 4.40 17.30
C LYS A 350 7.79 4.76 18.72
N ASN A 351 6.85 5.02 19.62
CA ASN A 351 7.14 5.37 21.01
C ASN A 351 7.88 4.22 21.73
N PHE A 352 7.43 2.97 21.53
CA PHE A 352 8.08 1.79 22.07
C PHE A 352 9.54 1.72 21.64
N VAL A 353 9.81 1.74 20.34
CA VAL A 353 11.19 1.63 19.83
C VAL A 353 12.04 2.81 20.26
N LYS A 354 11.50 4.02 20.33
CA LYS A 354 12.25 5.19 20.81
C LYS A 354 12.72 5.04 22.26
N ALA A 355 11.93 4.41 23.11
CA ALA A 355 12.25 4.15 24.52
C ALA A 355 13.13 2.90 24.74
N MET A 356 13.22 1.97 23.78
CA MET A 356 14.09 0.81 23.87
C MET A 356 15.56 1.20 24.12
N ASN A 357 16.27 0.34 24.86
CA ASN A 357 17.70 0.41 25.04
C ASN A 357 18.43 0.21 23.70
N LYS A 358 19.08 1.26 23.20
CA LYS A 358 19.76 1.25 21.88
C LYS A 358 20.96 0.32 21.81
N ASN A 359 21.48 -0.10 22.95
CA ASN A 359 22.57 -1.05 23.07
C ASN A 359 22.07 -2.46 23.49
N GLY A 360 20.77 -2.62 23.71
CA GLY A 360 20.17 -3.89 24.13
C GLY A 360 19.96 -4.86 22.98
N ASP A 361 19.88 -6.15 23.31
CA ASP A 361 19.73 -7.25 22.35
C ASP A 361 18.47 -7.08 21.48
N GLY A 362 17.36 -6.62 22.06
CA GLY A 362 16.12 -6.35 21.33
C GLY A 362 16.30 -5.31 20.21
N PHE A 363 17.01 -4.21 20.48
CA PHE A 363 17.26 -3.18 19.46
C PHE A 363 18.25 -3.66 18.39
N CYS A 364 19.28 -4.40 18.79
CA CYS A 364 20.21 -5.06 17.86
C CYS A 364 19.49 -6.07 16.96
N TYR A 365 18.53 -6.81 17.51
CA TYR A 365 17.71 -7.76 16.76
C TYR A 365 16.86 -7.05 15.69
N LEU A 366 16.24 -5.91 15.99
CA LEU A 366 15.50 -5.13 15.01
C LEU A 366 16.36 -4.75 13.79
N LYS A 367 17.62 -4.36 14.01
CA LYS A 367 18.56 -4.05 12.91
C LYS A 367 18.87 -5.27 12.07
N LYS A 368 19.13 -6.42 12.70
CA LYS A 368 19.44 -7.67 12.01
C LYS A 368 18.24 -8.16 11.20
N LYS A 369 17.03 -8.06 11.76
CA LYS A 369 15.79 -8.53 11.14
C LYS A 369 15.37 -7.70 9.93
N PHE A 370 15.65 -6.40 9.96
CA PHE A 370 15.31 -5.49 8.87
C PHE A 370 16.57 -4.84 8.26
N PRO A 371 17.43 -5.62 7.57
CA PRO A 371 18.69 -5.11 7.02
C PRO A 371 18.50 -4.03 5.95
N ASN A 372 17.31 -3.98 5.33
CA ASN A 372 16.95 -3.00 4.31
C ASN A 372 16.39 -1.69 4.88
N ILE A 373 16.21 -1.58 6.22
CA ILE A 373 15.80 -0.35 6.88
C ILE A 373 17.05 0.32 7.46
N SER A 374 17.23 1.61 7.20
CA SER A 374 18.37 2.34 7.74
C SER A 374 18.32 2.42 9.26
N ASP A 375 19.50 2.42 9.88
CA ASP A 375 19.67 2.61 11.33
C ASP A 375 18.93 3.82 11.87
N ALA A 376 18.92 4.93 11.12
CA ALA A 376 18.19 6.15 11.49
C ALA A 376 16.68 5.93 11.55
N LYS A 377 16.10 5.21 10.58
CA LYS A 377 14.67 4.88 10.57
C LYS A 377 14.30 3.94 11.73
N ILE A 378 15.12 2.93 12.01
CA ILE A 378 14.91 2.04 13.16
C ILE A 378 15.01 2.81 14.47
N LYS A 379 16.02 3.68 14.64
CA LYS A 379 16.17 4.52 15.85
C LYS A 379 14.96 5.42 16.10
N GLU A 380 14.39 5.97 15.03
CA GLU A 380 13.18 6.80 15.08
C GLU A 380 11.88 5.99 15.15
N GLY A 381 11.94 4.66 15.18
CA GLY A 381 10.77 3.79 15.26
C GLY A 381 9.88 3.87 14.02
N ILE A 382 10.46 4.11 12.84
CA ILE A 382 9.73 4.24 11.58
C ILE A 382 9.56 2.85 10.97
N PHE A 383 8.37 2.28 11.20
CA PHE A 383 7.94 0.99 10.63
C PHE A 383 6.65 1.16 9.83
N VAL A 384 6.43 0.27 8.87
CA VAL A 384 5.15 0.15 8.15
C VAL A 384 4.31 -1.00 8.71
N GLY A 385 3.00 -0.99 8.42
CA GLY A 385 2.06 -2.01 8.91
C GLY A 385 2.54 -3.47 8.76
N PRO A 386 3.02 -3.90 7.58
CA PRO A 386 3.55 -5.26 7.39
C PRO A 386 4.73 -5.61 8.30
N GLN A 387 5.63 -4.67 8.56
CA GLN A 387 6.80 -4.91 9.42
C GLN A 387 6.37 -5.10 10.88
N ILE A 388 5.41 -4.31 11.35
CA ILE A 388 4.83 -4.47 12.69
C ILE A 388 4.11 -5.80 12.81
N ARG A 389 3.31 -6.20 11.81
CA ARG A 389 2.65 -7.51 11.79
C ARG A 389 3.66 -8.65 11.87
N ASN A 390 4.77 -8.55 11.15
CA ASN A 390 5.84 -9.54 11.20
C ASN A 390 6.48 -9.62 12.60
N LEU A 391 6.71 -8.49 13.27
CA LEU A 391 7.21 -8.46 14.64
C LEU A 391 6.21 -9.00 15.68
N LEU A 392 4.93 -8.71 15.52
CA LEU A 392 3.88 -9.20 16.44
C LEU A 392 3.72 -10.73 16.44
N ALA A 393 4.20 -11.39 15.37
CA ALA A 393 4.23 -12.84 15.22
C ALA A 393 5.61 -13.45 15.57
N ASP A 394 6.59 -12.63 15.93
CA ASP A 394 7.96 -13.06 16.15
C ASP A 394 8.27 -13.29 17.63
N GLU A 395 8.33 -14.56 18.01
CA GLU A 395 8.69 -14.98 19.37
C GLU A 395 10.18 -14.76 19.68
N GLU A 396 11.07 -14.83 18.67
CA GLU A 396 12.49 -14.61 18.88
C GLU A 396 12.74 -13.15 19.29
N PHE A 397 12.08 -12.20 18.63
CA PHE A 397 12.14 -10.79 19.02
C PHE A 397 11.75 -10.59 20.49
N GLU A 398 10.63 -11.19 20.94
CA GLU A 398 10.18 -11.08 22.32
C GLU A 398 11.18 -11.65 23.33
N GLN A 399 11.91 -12.71 22.97
CA GLN A 399 12.97 -13.28 23.81
C GLN A 399 14.21 -12.40 23.91
N LYS A 400 14.46 -11.51 22.94
CA LYS A 400 15.58 -10.55 22.97
C LYS A 400 15.29 -9.29 23.78
N LEU A 401 14.04 -9.07 24.19
CA LEU A 401 13.65 -7.90 24.98
C LEU A 401 14.09 -8.06 26.44
N ASN A 402 14.54 -6.97 27.05
CA ASN A 402 14.74 -6.94 28.50
C ASN A 402 13.39 -7.00 29.24
N PRO A 403 13.34 -7.28 30.56
CA PRO A 403 12.08 -7.46 31.28
C PRO A 403 11.09 -6.29 31.17
N ILE A 404 11.58 -5.04 31.19
CA ILE A 404 10.75 -3.83 31.09
C ILE A 404 10.19 -3.68 29.67
N GLU A 405 11.06 -3.83 28.66
CA GLU A 405 10.66 -3.81 27.25
C GLU A 405 9.69 -4.93 26.92
N LYS A 406 9.91 -6.13 27.45
CA LYS A 406 9.03 -7.29 27.24
C LYS A 406 7.64 -7.04 27.80
N SER A 407 7.54 -6.49 29.02
CA SER A 407 6.26 -6.11 29.62
C SER A 407 5.50 -5.10 28.75
N ALA A 408 6.17 -4.03 28.31
CA ALA A 408 5.58 -3.02 27.43
C ALA A 408 5.19 -3.62 26.05
N TRP A 409 5.99 -4.53 25.51
CA TRP A 409 5.71 -5.23 24.25
C TRP A 409 4.50 -6.14 24.35
N THR A 410 4.38 -6.90 25.44
CA THR A 410 3.21 -7.77 25.69
C THR A 410 1.94 -6.93 25.80
N CYS A 411 1.97 -5.82 26.53
CA CYS A 411 0.82 -4.91 26.62
C CYS A 411 0.48 -4.30 25.24
N PHE A 412 1.49 -3.89 24.47
CA PHE A 412 1.30 -3.35 23.12
C PHE A 412 0.64 -4.38 22.20
N ARG A 413 1.13 -5.63 22.21
CA ARG A 413 0.55 -6.74 21.44
C ARG A 413 -0.90 -6.99 21.84
N ASN A 414 -1.23 -6.93 23.12
CA ASN A 414 -2.60 -7.12 23.61
C ASN A 414 -3.53 -6.01 23.12
N VAL A 415 -3.11 -4.74 23.19
CA VAL A 415 -3.90 -3.61 22.66
C VAL A 415 -4.08 -3.70 21.14
N VAL A 416 -3.04 -4.08 20.40
CA VAL A 416 -3.16 -4.24 18.94
C VAL A 416 -4.15 -5.35 18.57
N ARG A 417 -4.12 -6.49 19.26
CA ARG A 417 -4.97 -7.64 18.95
C ARG A 417 -6.41 -7.48 19.42
N ASN A 418 -6.61 -6.88 20.60
CA ASN A 418 -7.89 -6.89 21.30
C ASN A 418 -8.60 -5.52 21.36
N PHE A 419 -7.97 -4.45 20.86
CA PHE A 419 -8.59 -3.14 20.78
C PHE A 419 -8.46 -2.54 19.37
N LEU A 420 -7.24 -2.40 18.84
CA LEU A 420 -6.99 -1.83 17.51
C LEU A 420 -7.19 -2.82 16.35
N GLY A 421 -7.77 -3.99 16.64
CA GLY A 421 -8.01 -5.07 15.68
C GLY A 421 -9.43 -5.07 15.11
N SER A 422 -9.84 -6.20 14.55
CA SER A 422 -11.20 -6.42 14.03
C SER A 422 -12.26 -6.60 15.11
N HIS A 423 -11.83 -6.90 16.34
CA HIS A 423 -12.67 -7.12 17.50
C HIS A 423 -12.19 -6.24 18.65
N ARG A 424 -13.15 -5.69 19.41
CA ARG A 424 -12.90 -4.96 20.65
C ARG A 424 -13.28 -5.85 21.83
N ALA A 425 -12.29 -6.29 22.60
CA ALA A 425 -12.52 -7.08 23.81
C ALA A 425 -13.27 -6.28 24.87
N GLU A 426 -14.06 -6.94 25.71
CA GLU A 426 -14.82 -6.29 26.78
C GLU A 426 -13.91 -5.57 27.78
N ASN A 427 -12.76 -6.16 28.09
CA ASN A 427 -11.76 -5.58 28.98
C ASN A 427 -10.75 -4.64 28.29
N TYR A 428 -11.09 -4.08 27.12
CA TYR A 428 -10.15 -3.22 26.35
C TYR A 428 -9.62 -2.02 27.16
N GLU A 429 -10.43 -1.44 28.05
CA GLU A 429 -10.02 -0.32 28.90
C GLU A 429 -8.89 -0.71 29.85
N GLU A 430 -8.96 -1.90 30.42
CA GLU A 430 -7.91 -2.46 31.27
C GLU A 430 -6.64 -2.70 30.44
N LEU A 431 -6.77 -3.26 29.23
CA LEU A 431 -5.63 -3.49 28.34
C LEU A 431 -4.91 -2.18 27.97
N VAL A 432 -5.67 -1.11 27.70
CA VAL A 432 -5.13 0.22 27.41
C VAL A 432 -4.47 0.82 28.66
N ASN A 433 -5.09 0.71 29.84
CA ASN A 433 -4.46 1.19 31.09
C ASN A 433 -3.16 0.46 31.40
N ASN A 434 -3.12 -0.87 31.24
CA ASN A 434 -1.91 -1.67 31.42
C ASN A 434 -0.80 -1.27 30.44
N LEU A 435 -1.16 -0.97 29.19
CA LEU A 435 -0.23 -0.42 28.21
C LEU A 435 0.36 0.92 28.67
N LEU A 436 -0.48 1.85 29.16
CA LEU A 436 -0.05 3.17 29.59
C LEU A 436 0.91 3.11 30.78
N VAL A 437 0.64 2.23 31.75
CA VAL A 437 1.54 1.98 32.88
C VAL A 437 2.88 1.41 32.40
N ALA A 438 2.86 0.35 31.59
CA ALA A 438 4.09 -0.27 31.08
C ALA A 438 4.92 0.70 30.21
N TYR A 439 4.26 1.54 29.41
CA TYR A 439 4.93 2.56 28.60
C TYR A 439 5.55 3.65 29.48
N LYS A 440 4.88 4.06 30.55
CA LYS A 440 5.43 4.99 31.54
C LYS A 440 6.66 4.41 32.23
N ASP A 441 6.61 3.15 32.67
CA ASP A 441 7.73 2.48 33.34
C ASP A 441 8.94 2.29 32.42
N MET A 442 8.69 2.06 31.13
CA MET A 442 9.74 2.01 30.10
C MET A 442 10.29 3.40 29.72
N GLY A 443 9.70 4.49 30.22
CA GLY A 443 10.14 5.86 29.90
C GLY A 443 9.66 6.37 28.54
N CYS A 444 8.54 5.86 28.02
CA CYS A 444 7.91 6.42 26.83
C CYS A 444 7.38 7.84 27.10
N ASN A 445 7.68 8.76 26.19
CA ASN A 445 7.07 10.07 26.22
C ASN A 445 5.60 10.00 25.80
N MET A 446 4.76 10.87 26.37
CA MET A 446 3.38 11.06 25.92
C MET A 446 3.36 11.66 24.51
N SER A 447 2.79 10.95 23.55
CA SER A 447 2.52 11.46 22.20
C SER A 447 1.03 11.75 22.04
N LEU A 448 0.64 12.53 21.03
CA LEU A 448 -0.78 12.80 20.73
C LEU A 448 -1.60 11.50 20.57
N LYS A 449 -0.99 10.46 19.99
CA LYS A 449 -1.63 9.15 19.79
C LYS A 449 -1.85 8.41 21.12
N ILE A 450 -0.88 8.47 22.03
CA ILE A 450 -1.03 7.91 23.38
C ILE A 450 -2.04 8.74 24.19
N HIS A 451 -2.05 10.07 24.01
CA HIS A 451 -3.01 10.95 24.67
C HIS A 451 -4.45 10.62 24.28
N PHE A 452 -4.75 10.34 23.00
CA PHE A 452 -6.09 9.88 22.61
C PHE A 452 -6.49 8.58 23.34
N LEU A 453 -5.58 7.62 23.50
CA LEU A 453 -5.85 6.38 24.25
C LEU A 453 -6.06 6.64 25.75
N HIS A 454 -5.34 7.62 26.31
CA HIS A 454 -5.41 7.92 27.74
C HIS A 454 -6.66 8.74 28.10
N SER A 455 -6.95 9.81 27.34
CA SER A 455 -7.94 10.83 27.70
C SER A 455 -9.23 10.78 26.88
N HIS A 456 -9.23 10.11 25.72
CA HIS A 456 -10.33 10.12 24.75
C HIS A 456 -10.63 8.71 24.24
N LEU A 457 -10.54 7.71 25.12
CA LEU A 457 -10.80 6.32 24.76
C LEU A 457 -12.25 6.09 24.31
N ASP A 458 -13.17 6.88 24.87
CA ASP A 458 -14.59 6.96 24.53
C ASP A 458 -14.88 7.51 23.13
N PHE A 459 -13.94 8.25 22.54
CA PHE A 459 -14.06 8.77 21.18
C PHE A 459 -13.84 7.69 20.10
N PHE A 460 -13.24 6.54 20.47
CA PHE A 460 -13.04 5.45 19.52
C PHE A 460 -14.37 4.73 19.24
N PRO A 461 -14.73 4.50 17.97
CA PRO A 461 -15.95 3.77 17.62
C PRO A 461 -15.91 2.32 18.14
N GLN A 462 -17.09 1.74 18.29
CA GLN A 462 -17.25 0.39 18.84
C GLN A 462 -16.55 -0.69 18.00
N ASN A 463 -16.52 -0.52 16.67
CA ASN A 463 -15.89 -1.46 15.74
C ASN A 463 -14.78 -0.76 14.93
N LEU A 464 -13.57 -0.69 15.50
CA LEU A 464 -12.40 -0.09 14.86
C LEU A 464 -11.96 -0.83 13.60
N GLY A 465 -12.14 -2.16 13.54
CA GLY A 465 -11.84 -2.96 12.36
C GLY A 465 -12.65 -2.57 11.14
N ALA A 466 -13.95 -2.31 11.34
CA ALA A 466 -14.86 -1.91 10.26
C ALA A 466 -14.52 -0.55 9.66
N VAL A 467 -13.91 0.34 10.45
CA VAL A 467 -13.52 1.70 10.02
C VAL A 467 -12.01 1.88 9.85
N SER A 468 -11.25 0.79 9.88
CA SER A 468 -9.79 0.83 9.76
C SER A 468 -9.34 1.51 8.46
N ASP A 469 -8.31 2.32 8.58
CA ASP A 469 -7.63 3.02 7.49
C ASP A 469 -6.64 2.12 6.72
N GLU A 470 -6.46 0.86 7.13
CA GLU A 470 -5.69 -0.14 6.36
C GLU A 470 -6.26 -0.39 4.95
N HIS A 471 -7.55 -0.11 4.75
CA HIS A 471 -8.17 -0.14 3.41
C HIS A 471 -7.75 1.06 2.55
N GLY A 472 -7.58 2.23 3.16
CA GLY A 472 -7.04 3.42 2.50
C GLY A 472 -5.58 3.24 2.07
N GLU A 473 -4.76 2.60 2.90
CA GLU A 473 -3.36 2.28 2.55
C GLU A 473 -3.23 1.26 1.41
N ARG A 474 -4.18 0.32 1.28
CA ARG A 474 -4.25 -0.57 0.11
C ARG A 474 -4.53 0.21 -1.16
N PHE A 475 -5.46 1.16 -1.10
CA PHE A 475 -5.73 2.05 -2.22
C PHE A 475 -4.47 2.81 -2.69
N HIS A 476 -3.56 3.20 -1.78
CA HIS A 476 -2.29 3.81 -2.22
C HIS A 476 -1.41 2.89 -3.05
N GLN A 477 -1.39 1.62 -2.74
CA GLN A 477 -0.63 0.62 -3.50
C GLN A 477 -1.29 0.39 -4.85
N ASP A 478 -2.61 0.20 -4.86
CA ASP A 478 -3.40 -0.06 -6.06
C ASP A 478 -3.32 1.11 -7.04
N ILE A 479 -3.54 2.33 -6.54
CA ILE A 479 -3.47 3.52 -7.40
C ILE A 479 -2.05 3.78 -7.90
N SER A 480 -1.00 3.44 -7.14
CA SER A 480 0.39 3.70 -7.55
C SER A 480 0.74 3.11 -8.91
N ASN A 481 0.19 1.93 -9.24
CA ASN A 481 0.38 1.33 -10.56
C ASN A 481 -0.33 2.14 -11.65
N MET A 482 -1.55 2.61 -11.38
CA MET A 482 -2.26 3.52 -12.25
C MET A 482 -1.49 4.84 -12.45
N GLU A 483 -0.95 5.43 -11.38
CA GLU A 483 -0.14 6.66 -11.42
C GLU A 483 1.09 6.49 -12.36
N LYS A 484 1.74 5.33 -12.32
CA LYS A 484 2.85 4.99 -13.21
C LYS A 484 2.39 4.83 -14.66
N ARG A 485 1.28 4.11 -14.90
CA ARG A 485 0.74 3.89 -16.27
C ARG A 485 0.40 5.20 -16.95
N TYR A 486 -0.19 6.12 -16.21
CA TYR A 486 -0.56 7.44 -16.70
C TYR A 486 0.61 8.44 -16.74
N GLN A 487 1.82 8.05 -16.31
CA GLN A 487 3.04 8.87 -16.31
C GLN A 487 2.85 10.24 -15.64
N GLY A 488 2.00 10.32 -14.63
CA GLY A 488 1.65 11.59 -13.99
C GLY A 488 0.79 12.53 -14.84
N LYS A 489 0.09 12.03 -15.88
CA LYS A 489 -1.01 12.75 -16.53
C LYS A 489 -2.32 12.40 -15.85
N TRP A 490 -2.94 13.39 -15.23
CA TRP A 490 -4.16 13.21 -14.45
C TRP A 490 -5.34 13.73 -15.25
N SER A 491 -6.33 12.87 -15.42
CA SER A 491 -7.51 13.18 -16.21
C SER A 491 -8.71 12.44 -15.63
N PRO A 492 -9.94 12.90 -15.94
CA PRO A 492 -11.16 12.15 -15.66
C PRO A 492 -11.08 10.67 -16.06
N ASN A 493 -10.44 10.38 -17.21
CA ASN A 493 -10.25 9.02 -17.72
C ASN A 493 -9.42 8.13 -16.80
N MET A 494 -8.49 8.69 -16.02
CA MET A 494 -7.69 7.90 -15.09
C MET A 494 -8.54 7.36 -13.93
N LEU A 495 -9.42 8.19 -13.36
CA LEU A 495 -10.33 7.75 -12.31
C LEU A 495 -11.42 6.83 -12.86
N ALA A 496 -11.87 7.07 -14.08
CA ALA A 496 -12.78 6.20 -14.81
C ALA A 496 -12.18 4.79 -15.04
N ASP A 497 -10.94 4.72 -15.52
CA ASP A 497 -10.17 3.48 -15.65
C ASP A 497 -9.99 2.77 -14.31
N TYR A 498 -9.70 3.53 -13.24
CA TYR A 498 -9.60 2.94 -11.90
C TYR A 498 -10.95 2.36 -11.46
N CYS A 499 -12.06 3.06 -11.66
CA CYS A 499 -13.38 2.53 -11.38
C CYS A 499 -13.68 1.26 -12.20
N TRP A 500 -13.23 1.19 -13.45
CA TRP A 500 -13.38 0.00 -14.30
C TRP A 500 -12.65 -1.23 -13.73
N THR A 501 -11.52 -1.06 -13.05
CA THR A 501 -10.80 -2.19 -12.41
C THR A 501 -11.48 -2.72 -11.15
N LEU A 502 -12.39 -1.95 -10.54
CA LEU A 502 -13.09 -2.35 -9.31
C LEU A 502 -14.17 -3.39 -9.54
N LYS A 503 -14.73 -3.46 -10.76
CA LYS A 503 -15.83 -4.34 -11.10
C LYS A 503 -15.29 -5.71 -11.56
N ARG A 504 -15.92 -6.78 -11.08
CA ARG A 504 -15.72 -8.14 -11.60
C ARG A 504 -16.92 -8.56 -12.42
N ASP A 505 -16.68 -9.06 -13.62
CA ASP A 505 -17.75 -9.54 -14.49
C ASP A 505 -18.06 -11.03 -14.21
N VAL A 506 -17.11 -11.79 -13.66
CA VAL A 506 -17.24 -13.19 -13.20
C VAL A 506 -16.77 -13.32 -11.74
N PRO A 507 -17.59 -12.88 -10.75
CA PRO A 507 -17.18 -12.83 -9.34
C PRO A 507 -16.93 -14.21 -8.71
N ASP A 508 -17.51 -15.28 -9.25
CA ASP A 508 -17.41 -16.65 -8.73
C ASP A 508 -16.21 -17.44 -9.28
N ALA A 509 -15.37 -16.83 -10.11
CA ALA A 509 -14.21 -17.48 -10.71
C ALA A 509 -13.20 -17.93 -9.62
N LYS A 510 -12.92 -19.24 -9.58
CA LYS A 510 -11.98 -19.86 -8.63
C LYS A 510 -10.58 -19.95 -9.24
N TYR A 511 -9.62 -19.21 -8.68
CA TYR A 511 -8.21 -19.31 -9.05
C TYR A 511 -7.51 -20.30 -8.11
N SER A 512 -6.75 -21.25 -8.67
CA SER A 512 -6.03 -22.28 -7.91
C SER A 512 -4.86 -21.72 -7.09
N ARG A 513 -4.31 -20.57 -7.48
CA ARG A 513 -3.31 -19.80 -6.73
C ARG A 513 -3.65 -18.32 -6.79
N LYS A 514 -4.02 -17.74 -5.64
CA LYS A 514 -3.87 -16.30 -5.40
C LYS A 514 -2.53 -16.12 -4.68
N SER A 515 -1.63 -15.31 -5.24
CA SER A 515 -0.36 -14.94 -4.62
C SER A 515 -0.58 -14.02 -3.42
#